data_AF-A0A8C7NZS8-F1
#
_entry.id   AF-A0A8C7NZS8-F1
#
_cell.length_a   1.000
_cell.length_b   1.000
_cell.length_c   1.000
_cell.angle_alpha   90.00
_cell.angle_beta   90.00
_cell.angle_gamma   90.00
#
_symmetry.space_group_name_H-M   'P 1'
#
loop_
_entity.id
_entity.type
_entity.pdbx_description
1 polymer ?
#
loop_
_entity_poly.entity_id
_entity_poly.type
_entity_poly.pdbx_seq_one_letter_code
_entity_poly.pdbx_strand_id
1 'polypeptide(L)'
;CPSGQSISRIVSEHHNKHEDRLWDFGCKARLDSATNCFTSSHVNDFDKPFNYQCPSHQVITGMNSYHENRHENRTWKFTFESVHENKHEDLRWKYQYWAERSC
;
A
#
# COMPACT_ATOMS: atom_id res chain seq x y z
N CYS A 1 -4.25 10.62 1.85
CA CYS A 1 -4.64 10.84 0.45
C CYS A 1 -5.94 11.63 0.40
N PRO A 2 -6.20 12.44 -0.64
CA PRO A 2 -7.51 13.05 -0.87
C PRO A 2 -8.65 12.02 -0.85
N SER A 3 -9.88 12.48 -0.64
CA SER A 3 -11.05 11.60 -0.67
C SER A 3 -11.13 10.86 -2.02
N GLY A 4 -11.47 9.56 -1.98
CA GLY A 4 -11.48 8.69 -3.16
C GLY A 4 -10.11 8.21 -3.64
N GLN A 5 -9.03 8.44 -2.89
CA GLN A 5 -7.68 7.97 -3.23
C GLN A 5 -7.11 7.04 -2.16
N SER A 6 -6.23 6.14 -2.60
CA SER A 6 -5.47 5.20 -1.76
C SER A 6 -3.97 5.37 -1.98
N ILE A 7 -3.17 4.92 -1.01
CA ILE A 7 -1.71 4.94 -1.12
C ILE A 7 -1.28 3.98 -2.25
N SER A 8 -0.41 4.46 -3.12
CA SER A 8 0.13 3.72 -4.27
C SER A 8 1.64 3.60 -4.27
N ARG A 9 2.32 4.44 -3.49
CA ARG A 9 3.77 4.46 -3.35
C ARG A 9 4.14 4.85 -1.93
N ILE A 10 5.14 4.17 -1.39
CA ILE A 10 5.76 4.53 -0.12
C ILE A 10 7.26 4.57 -0.35
N VAL A 11 7.87 5.69 0.02
CA VAL A 11 9.32 5.83 0.09
C VAL A 11 9.72 6.07 1.52
N SER A 12 10.78 5.39 1.91
CA SER A 12 11.38 5.54 3.23
C SER A 12 12.86 5.78 3.10
N GLU A 13 13.34 6.80 3.79
CA GLU A 13 14.76 7.08 3.96
C GLU A 13 15.12 6.96 5.44
N HIS A 14 16.29 6.37 5.71
CA HIS A 14 16.80 6.26 7.06
C HIS A 14 17.57 7.54 7.43
N HIS A 15 17.24 8.13 8.58
CA HIS A 15 17.92 9.33 9.06
C HIS A 15 18.83 8.98 10.25
N ASN A 16 20.10 8.64 9.95
CA ASN A 16 21.07 8.16 10.93
C ASN A 16 21.19 9.06 12.18
N LYS A 17 21.17 10.40 12.04
CA LYS A 17 21.31 11.27 13.22
C LYS A 17 20.12 11.18 14.20
N HIS A 18 18.94 10.76 13.73
CA HIS A 18 17.75 10.59 14.55
C HIS A 18 17.39 9.12 14.76
N GLU A 19 18.13 8.19 14.15
CA GLU A 19 17.89 6.74 14.12
C GLU A 19 16.41 6.38 13.88
N ASP A 20 15.78 7.14 12.98
CA ASP A 20 14.38 6.94 12.59
C ASP A 20 14.19 7.24 11.10
N ARG A 21 12.99 6.94 10.59
CA ARG A 21 12.69 6.98 9.15
C ARG A 21 11.84 8.18 8.76
N LEU A 22 12.24 8.81 7.66
CA LEU A 22 11.43 9.78 6.93
C LEU A 22 10.55 9.02 5.92
N TRP A 23 9.33 9.54 5.68
CA TRP A 23 8.32 8.89 4.88
C TRP A 23 7.73 9.82 3.82
N ASP A 24 7.66 9.34 2.59
CA ASP A 24 6.98 10.01 1.47
C ASP A 24 5.91 9.07 0.87
N PHE A 25 4.72 9.61 0.61
CA PHE A 25 3.54 8.87 0.21
C PHE A 25 3.00 9.37 -1.13
N GLY A 26 2.92 8.47 -2.11
CA GLY A 26 2.17 8.70 -3.35
C GLY A 26 0.74 8.20 -3.20
N CYS A 27 -0.21 8.97 -3.74
CA CYS A 27 -1.63 8.65 -3.77
C CYS A 27 -2.12 8.44 -5.20
N LYS A 28 -3.13 7.59 -5.38
CA LYS A 28 -3.86 7.46 -6.65
C LYS A 28 -5.34 7.18 -6.42
N ALA A 29 -6.16 7.44 -7.43
CA ALA A 29 -7.58 7.12 -7.40
C ALA A 29 -7.80 5.64 -7.01
N ARG A 30 -8.69 5.41 -6.05
CA ARG A 30 -9.15 4.08 -5.71
C ARG A 30 -10.13 3.65 -6.78
N LEU A 31 -9.84 2.55 -7.45
CA LEU A 31 -10.78 1.89 -8.35
C LEU A 31 -11.56 0.85 -7.52
N ASP A 32 -12.83 0.60 -7.85
CA ASP A 32 -13.70 -0.18 -6.98
C ASP A 32 -13.34 -1.68 -6.95
N SER A 33 -13.86 -2.33 -5.90
CA SER A 33 -13.80 -3.76 -5.60
C SER A 33 -12.39 -4.34 -5.47
N ALA A 34 -11.94 -4.46 -4.22
CA ALA A 34 -10.80 -5.26 -3.85
C ALA A 34 -11.20 -6.74 -3.78
N THR A 35 -10.48 -7.61 -4.50
CA THR A 35 -10.82 -9.05 -4.55
C THR A 35 -9.68 -9.97 -4.13
N ASN A 36 -8.42 -9.53 -4.20
CA ASN A 36 -7.25 -10.35 -3.89
C ASN A 36 -6.25 -9.56 -3.03
N CYS A 37 -6.03 -9.98 -1.78
CA CYS A 37 -4.98 -9.43 -0.90
C CYS A 37 -3.66 -10.22 -1.11
N PHE A 38 -2.53 -9.54 -1.33
CA PHE A 38 -1.18 -10.13 -1.43
C PHE A 38 -0.23 -9.39 -0.50
N THR A 39 0.67 -10.10 0.20
CA THR A 39 1.70 -9.49 1.04
C THR A 39 3.09 -9.75 0.47
N SER A 40 3.91 -8.71 0.36
CA SER A 40 5.28 -8.83 -0.13
C SER A 40 6.20 -9.57 0.84
N SER A 41 7.35 -10.02 0.33
CA SER A 41 8.54 -10.22 1.16
C SER A 41 9.02 -8.89 1.76
N HIS A 42 10.05 -8.93 2.62
CA HIS A 42 10.67 -7.69 3.08
C HIS A 42 11.20 -6.90 1.87
N VAL A 43 10.87 -5.61 1.82
CA VAL A 43 11.21 -4.73 0.69
C VAL A 43 12.53 -4.00 0.89
N ASN A 44 13.13 -4.13 2.08
CA ASN A 44 14.40 -3.52 2.45
C ASN A 44 15.12 -4.37 3.50
N ASP A 45 16.44 -4.22 3.53
CA ASP A 45 17.28 -4.62 4.65
C ASP A 45 17.35 -3.51 5.71
N PHE A 46 17.88 -3.84 6.90
CA PHE A 46 18.16 -2.84 7.94
C PHE A 46 19.09 -1.75 7.41
N ASP A 47 18.89 -0.52 7.88
CA ASP A 47 19.67 0.67 7.52
C ASP A 47 19.61 1.05 6.04
N LYS A 48 18.74 0.38 5.26
CA LYS A 48 18.53 0.68 3.85
C LYS A 48 17.23 1.47 3.62
N PRO A 49 17.28 2.44 2.69
CA PRO A 49 16.08 3.08 2.18
C PRO A 49 15.33 2.12 1.25
N PHE A 50 14.08 2.46 0.94
CA PHE A 50 13.35 1.81 -0.14
C PHE A 50 12.41 2.78 -0.82
N ASN A 51 12.13 2.49 -2.09
CA ASN A 51 11.08 3.12 -2.86
C ASN A 51 10.20 1.99 -3.42
N TYR A 52 9.02 1.82 -2.83
CA TYR A 52 8.11 0.75 -3.20
C TYR A 52 6.87 1.32 -3.87
N GLN A 53 6.64 0.92 -5.11
CA GLN A 53 5.51 1.34 -5.92
C GLN A 53 4.69 0.12 -6.34
N CYS A 54 3.38 0.20 -6.14
CA CYS A 54 2.48 -0.85 -6.57
C CYS A 54 2.41 -0.90 -8.11
N PRO A 55 2.33 -2.12 -8.69
CA PRO A 55 1.90 -2.31 -10.06
C PRO A 55 0.57 -1.59 -10.38
N SER A 56 0.31 -1.41 -11.67
CA SER A 56 -0.98 -0.91 -12.14
C SER A 56 -2.13 -1.73 -11.57
N HIS A 57 -3.26 -1.07 -11.27
CA HIS A 57 -4.44 -1.71 -10.68
C HIS A 57 -4.22 -2.36 -9.31
N GLN A 58 -3.24 -1.92 -8.52
CA GLN A 58 -3.09 -2.33 -7.11
C GLN A 58 -2.92 -1.15 -6.15
N VAL A 59 -3.47 -1.23 -4.95
CA VAL A 59 -3.28 -0.21 -3.90
C VAL A 59 -2.70 -0.85 -2.63
N ILE A 60 -1.98 -0.07 -1.82
CA ILE A 60 -1.49 -0.52 -0.52
C ILE A 60 -2.62 -0.46 0.48
N THR A 61 -2.89 -1.58 1.14
CA THR A 61 -3.94 -1.71 2.17
C THR A 61 -3.40 -2.13 3.53
N GLY A 62 -2.15 -2.59 3.59
CA GLY A 62 -1.50 -2.94 4.86
C GLY A 62 0.00 -2.71 4.84
N MET A 63 0.56 -2.58 6.05
CA MET A 63 1.99 -2.39 6.29
C MET A 63 2.38 -3.17 7.54
N ASN A 64 3.45 -3.95 7.45
CA ASN A 64 3.99 -4.74 8.55
C ASN A 64 5.49 -4.51 8.66
N SER A 65 6.02 -4.44 9.87
CA SER A 65 7.45 -4.26 10.12
C SER A 65 8.01 -5.32 11.06
N TYR A 66 9.27 -5.67 10.83
CA TYR A 66 10.10 -6.36 11.81
C TYR A 66 11.21 -5.41 12.29
N HIS A 67 11.40 -5.32 13.60
CA HIS A 67 12.41 -4.48 14.23
C HIS A 67 13.51 -5.34 14.86
N GLU A 68 14.77 -4.92 14.72
CA GLU A 68 15.91 -5.56 15.36
C GLU A 68 16.72 -4.54 16.15
N ASN A 69 16.85 -4.76 17.47
CA ASN A 69 17.56 -3.85 18.38
C ASN A 69 19.04 -3.66 18.02
N ARG A 70 19.70 -4.66 17.42
CA ARG A 70 21.12 -4.50 17.03
C ARG A 70 21.32 -3.36 16.02
N HIS A 71 20.35 -3.21 15.13
CA HIS A 71 20.33 -2.16 14.10
C HIS A 71 19.51 -0.95 14.54
N GLU A 72 18.72 -1.06 15.62
CA GLU A 72 17.68 -0.11 16.03
C GLU A 72 16.77 0.31 14.86
N ASN A 73 16.55 -0.60 13.90
CA ASN A 73 15.90 -0.28 12.64
C ASN A 73 14.83 -1.31 12.27
N ARG A 74 14.09 -1.05 11.18
CA ARG A 74 12.93 -1.82 10.75
C ARG A 74 13.08 -2.26 9.29
N THR A 75 12.72 -3.51 9.02
CA THR A 75 12.43 -4.01 7.67
C THR A 75 10.92 -4.05 7.47
N TRP A 76 10.47 -3.88 6.22
CA TRP A 76 9.06 -3.62 5.92
C TRP A 76 8.48 -4.60 4.91
N LYS A 77 7.22 -4.96 5.11
CA LYS A 77 6.36 -5.68 4.17
C LYS A 77 5.09 -4.87 3.94
N PHE A 78 4.54 -4.99 2.74
CA PHE A 78 3.30 -4.31 2.38
C PHE A 78 2.27 -5.31 1.88
N THR A 79 1.01 -5.04 2.23
CA THR A 79 -0.14 -5.76 1.72
C THR A 79 -0.82 -4.91 0.67
N PHE A 80 -1.20 -5.54 -0.43
CA PHE A 80 -1.83 -4.90 -1.57
C PHE A 80 -3.12 -5.59 -1.95
N GLU A 81 -3.99 -4.81 -2.56
CA GLU A 81 -5.22 -5.30 -3.15
C GLU A 81 -5.28 -4.92 -4.62
N SER A 82 -5.69 -5.87 -5.47
CA SER A 82 -6.08 -5.57 -6.85
C SER A 82 -7.36 -4.75 -6.85
N VAL A 83 -7.34 -3.64 -7.60
CA VAL A 83 -8.48 -2.76 -7.82
C VAL A 83 -8.92 -2.88 -9.27
N HIS A 84 -10.22 -3.06 -9.53
CA HIS A 84 -10.71 -3.19 -10.90
C HIS A 84 -11.07 -1.81 -11.43
N GLU A 85 -10.60 -1.49 -12.65
CA GLU A 85 -11.13 -0.34 -13.36
C GLU A 85 -12.61 -0.60 -13.67
N ASN A 86 -13.49 0.06 -12.94
CA ASN A 86 -14.86 0.24 -13.39
C ASN A 86 -14.81 1.09 -14.66
N LYS A 87 -14.76 0.45 -15.82
CA LYS A 87 -15.14 1.08 -17.09
C LYS A 87 -16.65 1.32 -17.04
N HIS A 88 -17.07 2.30 -16.25
CA HIS A 88 -18.44 2.79 -16.28
C HIS A 88 -18.63 3.69 -17.50
N GLU A 89 -18.62 3.08 -18.68
CA GLU A 89 -19.50 3.56 -19.75
C GLU A 89 -20.74 2.68 -19.74
N ASP A 90 -21.82 3.29 -19.25
CA ASP A 90 -23.22 2.94 -19.51
C ASP A 90 -23.72 1.54 -19.13
N LEU A 91 -23.94 1.28 -17.83
CA LEU A 91 -25.05 0.43 -17.41
C LEU A 91 -25.69 0.98 -16.13
N ARG A 92 -26.60 1.93 -16.35
CA ARG A 92 -27.65 2.27 -15.40
C ARG A 92 -28.40 0.98 -15.02
N TRP A 93 -28.41 0.68 -13.73
CA TRP A 93 -29.15 -0.41 -13.07
C TRP A 93 -28.57 -1.83 -13.19
N LYS A 94 -27.98 -2.33 -12.09
CA LYS A 94 -28.29 -3.67 -11.56
C LYS A 94 -27.73 -3.86 -10.14
N TYR A 95 -28.67 -4.00 -9.20
CA TYR A 95 -28.64 -4.86 -8.02
C TYR A 95 -27.42 -4.82 -7.08
N GLN A 96 -27.60 -4.06 -5.99
CA GLN A 96 -27.63 -4.55 -4.61
C GLN A 96 -26.88 -5.87 -4.34
N TYR A 97 -25.62 -5.76 -3.91
CA TYR A 97 -24.98 -6.77 -3.07
C TYR A 97 -24.19 -6.08 -1.96
N TRP A 98 -24.54 -6.44 -0.73
CA TRP A 98 -23.73 -6.20 0.46
C TRP A 98 -22.44 -6.99 0.32
N ALA A 99 -21.31 -6.30 0.16
CA ALA A 99 -20.00 -6.89 0.33
C ALA A 99 -19.33 -6.19 1.52
N GLU A 100 -19.69 -6.62 2.72
CA GLU A 100 -18.78 -6.55 3.86
C GLU A 100 -17.63 -7.52 3.56
N ARG A 101 -16.62 -7.05 2.85
CA ARG A 101 -15.32 -7.74 2.71
C ARG A 101 -14.22 -6.70 2.72
N SER A 102 -13.99 -6.23 3.93
CA SER A 102 -12.72 -5.63 4.30
C SER A 102 -11.72 -6.78 4.46
N CYS A 103 -10.50 -6.60 3.96
CA CYS A 103 -9.35 -7.08 4.73
C CYS A 103 -9.47 -6.41 6.13
#